data_AF-A0A8T7J4U5-F1
#
_entry.id   AF-A0A8T7J4U5-F1
#
_cell.length_a   1.000
_cell.length_b   1.000
_cell.length_c   1.000
_cell.angle_alpha   90.00
_cell.angle_beta   90.00
_cell.angle_gamma   90.00
#
_symmetry.space_group_name_H-M   'P 1'
#
loop_
_entity.id
_entity.type
_entity.pdbx_description
1 polymer ?
#
loop_
_entity_poly.entity_id
_entity_poly.type
_entity_poly.pdbx_seq_one_letter_code
_entity_poly.pdbx_strand_id
1 'polypeptide(L)'
;MAARNYFPHFYVSPIKKIFRNKTLRAYLSAFTFALAHLLFANWIAVVGSFIAGLVFAFTYIHSRSTLLVAIEHSLWGCWLFTTGLGVHFDSNMLAGR
;
A
#
# COMPACT_ATOMS: atom_id res chain seq x y z
N MET A 1 5.54 -48.67 12.08
CA MET A 1 5.99 -47.52 11.27
C MET A 1 4.82 -47.07 10.39
N ALA A 2 3.97 -46.15 10.85
CA ALA A 2 2.91 -45.50 10.05
C ALA A 2 2.29 -44.32 10.84
N ALA A 3 3.01 -43.21 10.97
CA ALA A 3 2.43 -41.96 11.46
C ALA A 3 1.75 -41.25 10.28
N ARG A 4 0.44 -41.47 10.13
CA ARG A 4 -0.39 -40.80 9.11
C ARG A 4 -0.76 -39.40 9.62
N ASN A 5 -0.34 -38.40 8.85
CA ASN A 5 -1.04 -37.13 8.58
C ASN A 5 -1.44 -36.25 9.79
N TYR A 6 -0.50 -35.43 10.26
CA TYR A 6 -0.80 -34.18 10.97
C TYR A 6 -0.56 -32.98 10.05
N PHE A 7 -1.37 -32.84 8.99
CA PHE A 7 -1.52 -31.55 8.33
C PHE A 7 -2.84 -30.96 8.82
N PRO A 8 -2.83 -30.02 9.79
CA PRO A 8 -4.03 -29.27 10.11
C PRO A 8 -4.40 -28.48 8.86
N HIS A 9 -5.41 -28.96 8.15
CA HIS A 9 -6.14 -28.21 7.14
C HIS A 9 -6.51 -26.87 7.77
N PHE A 10 -5.77 -25.83 7.41
CA PHE A 10 -6.09 -24.45 7.76
C PHE A 10 -7.44 -24.18 7.10
N TYR A 11 -8.52 -24.30 7.88
CA TYR A 11 -9.87 -23.91 7.47
C TYR A 11 -9.82 -22.43 7.17
N VAL A 12 -9.54 -22.08 5.92
CA VAL A 12 -9.60 -20.70 5.44
C VAL A 12 -11.07 -20.38 5.29
N SER A 13 -11.65 -19.81 6.34
CA SER A 13 -13.05 -19.38 6.44
C SER A 13 -13.47 -18.60 5.19
N PRO A 14 -14.73 -18.72 4.72
CA PRO A 14 -15.24 -18.08 3.51
C PRO A 14 -15.50 -16.57 3.70
N ILE A 15 -14.52 -15.80 4.18
CA ILE A 15 -14.55 -14.32 4.20
C ILE A 15 -14.47 -13.75 2.76
N LYS A 16 -14.29 -14.62 1.76
CA LYS A 16 -14.14 -14.31 0.32
C LYS A 16 -15.30 -13.51 -0.31
N LYS A 17 -16.42 -13.28 0.38
CA LYS A 17 -17.60 -12.60 -0.19
C LYS A 17 -17.87 -11.17 0.29
N ILE A 18 -17.06 -10.59 1.18
CA ILE A 18 -17.40 -9.28 1.78
C ILE A 18 -17.05 -8.07 0.87
N PHE A 19 -16.21 -8.22 -0.15
CA PHE A 19 -15.90 -7.15 -1.10
C PHE A 19 -16.13 -7.57 -2.55
N ARG A 20 -17.38 -7.56 -2.98
CA ARG A 20 -17.78 -7.91 -4.36
C ARG A 20 -17.33 -6.88 -5.41
N ASN A 21 -17.04 -5.64 -4.99
CA ASN A 21 -16.65 -4.56 -5.90
C ASN A 21 -15.14 -4.28 -5.83
N LYS A 22 -14.40 -4.67 -6.89
CA LYS A 22 -12.94 -4.48 -7.01
C LYS A 22 -12.58 -2.99 -6.96
N THR A 23 -13.42 -2.14 -7.54
CA THR A 23 -13.23 -0.69 -7.61
C THR A 23 -13.35 -0.05 -6.22
N LEU A 24 -14.34 -0.47 -5.41
CA LEU A 24 -14.49 0.04 -4.05
C LEU A 24 -13.30 -0.32 -3.15
N ARG A 25 -12.74 -1.53 -3.30
CA ARG A 25 -11.51 -1.92 -2.57
C ARG A 25 -10.32 -1.04 -2.95
N ALA A 26 -10.19 -0.67 -4.23
CA ALA A 26 -9.10 0.18 -4.68
C ALA A 26 -9.20 1.57 -4.05
N TYR A 27 -10.38 2.20 -4.08
CA TYR A 27 -10.60 3.49 -3.45
C TYR A 27 -10.39 3.48 -1.94
N LEU A 28 -10.90 2.47 -1.23
CA LEU A 28 -10.70 2.34 0.21
C LEU A 28 -9.21 2.13 0.56
N SER A 29 -8.50 1.31 -0.22
CA SER A 29 -7.06 1.10 -0.02
C SER A 29 -6.25 2.37 -0.26
N ALA A 30 -6.54 3.09 -1.34
CA ALA A 30 -5.88 4.36 -1.65
C ALA A 30 -6.17 5.43 -0.61
N PHE A 31 -7.42 5.50 -0.12
CA PHE A 31 -7.82 6.45 0.92
C PHE A 31 -7.13 6.17 2.26
N THR A 32 -7.10 4.91 2.72
CA THR A 32 -6.37 4.52 3.93
C THR A 32 -4.87 4.81 3.81
N PHE A 33 -4.29 4.59 2.63
CA PHE A 33 -2.88 4.90 2.37
C PHE A 33 -2.61 6.41 2.41
N ALA A 34 -3.51 7.23 1.84
CA ALA A 34 -3.41 8.69 1.90
C ALA A 34 -3.56 9.23 3.34
N LEU A 35 -4.44 8.65 4.15
CA LEU A 35 -4.60 9.00 5.56
C LEU A 35 -3.32 8.74 6.38
N ALA A 36 -2.57 7.69 6.07
CA ALA A 36 -1.27 7.46 6.72
C ALA A 36 -0.26 8.59 6.42
N HIS A 37 -0.38 9.25 5.27
CA HIS A 37 0.50 10.35 4.88
C HIS A 37 0.06 11.72 5.42
N LEU A 38 -1.11 11.80 6.06
CA LEU A 38 -1.54 13.02 6.78
C LEU A 38 -0.55 13.38 7.92
N LEU A 39 0.17 12.38 8.44
CA LEU A 39 1.21 12.53 9.49
C LEU A 39 2.36 13.45 9.07
N PHE A 40 2.62 13.60 7.78
CA PHE A 40 3.67 14.48 7.27
C PHE A 40 3.26 15.96 7.22
N ALA A 41 2.03 16.30 7.64
CA ALA A 41 1.46 17.65 7.60
C ALA A 41 1.57 18.36 6.23
N ASN A 42 1.73 17.58 5.16
CA ASN A 42 1.93 18.08 3.80
C ASN A 42 0.81 17.58 2.88
N TRP A 43 0.01 18.50 2.36
CA TRP A 43 -1.10 18.21 1.46
C TRP A 43 -0.64 17.64 0.11
N ILE A 44 0.57 18.00 -0.36
CA ILE A 44 1.20 17.39 -1.54
C ILE A 44 1.46 15.91 -1.29
N ALA A 45 1.93 15.55 -0.09
CA ALA A 45 2.17 14.17 0.29
C ALA A 45 0.85 13.37 0.35
N VAL A 46 -0.23 13.98 0.82
CA VAL A 46 -1.56 13.35 0.89
C VAL A 46 -2.15 13.12 -0.51
N VAL A 47 -2.10 14.12 -1.39
CA VAL A 47 -2.62 13.97 -2.77
C VAL A 47 -1.75 13.00 -3.57
N GLY A 48 -0.42 13.10 -3.46
CA GLY A 48 0.52 12.21 -4.13
C GLY A 48 0.38 10.76 -3.68
N SER A 49 0.24 10.53 -2.37
CA SER A 49 0.01 9.18 -1.83
C SER A 49 -1.35 8.62 -2.24
N PHE A 50 -2.41 9.42 -2.33
CA PHE A 50 -3.69 8.95 -2.87
C PHE A 50 -3.56 8.45 -4.32
N ILE A 51 -2.89 9.21 -5.19
CA ILE A 51 -2.63 8.82 -6.58
C ILE A 51 -1.77 7.56 -6.63
N ALA A 52 -0.67 7.50 -5.89
CA ALA A 52 0.18 6.32 -5.80
C ALA A 52 -0.59 5.10 -5.28
N GLY A 53 -1.46 5.28 -4.29
CA GLY A 53 -2.32 4.25 -3.73
C GLY A 53 -3.31 3.68 -4.76
N LEU A 54 -3.82 4.50 -5.70
CA LEU A 54 -4.64 4.02 -6.82
C LEU A 54 -3.82 3.17 -7.80
N VAL A 55 -2.58 3.58 -8.10
CA VAL A 55 -1.66 2.81 -8.96
C VAL A 55 -1.35 1.46 -8.31
N PHE A 56 -0.98 1.44 -7.03
CA PHE A 56 -0.73 0.22 -6.26
C PHE A 56 -1.96 -0.69 -6.19
N ALA A 57 -3.14 -0.11 -6.03
CA ALA A 57 -4.39 -0.89 -6.03
C ALA A 57 -4.66 -1.52 -7.41
N PHE A 58 -4.36 -0.82 -8.50
CA PHE A 58 -4.47 -1.37 -9.85
C PHE A 58 -3.48 -2.53 -10.06
N THR A 59 -2.21 -2.34 -9.70
CA THR A 59 -1.20 -3.41 -9.75
C THR A 59 -1.62 -4.61 -8.91
N TYR A 60 -2.16 -4.38 -7.71
CA TYR A 60 -2.66 -5.45 -6.84
C TYR A 60 -3.84 -6.21 -7.45
N ILE A 61 -4.77 -5.51 -8.12
CA ILE A 61 -5.93 -6.14 -8.77
C ILE A 61 -5.47 -7.03 -9.94
N HIS A 62 -4.44 -6.60 -10.68
CA HIS A 62 -3.94 -7.32 -11.85
C HIS A 62 -3.01 -8.48 -11.47
N SER A 63 -2.01 -8.23 -10.62
CA SER A 63 -0.99 -9.20 -10.23
C SER A 63 -1.41 -10.11 -9.07
N ARG A 64 -2.41 -9.69 -8.27
CA ARG A 64 -2.82 -10.33 -7.01
C ARG A 64 -1.67 -10.51 -6.00
N SER A 65 -0.55 -9.83 -6.19
CA SER A 65 0.67 -9.98 -5.39
C SER A 65 0.95 -8.73 -4.58
N THR A 66 1.01 -8.88 -3.25
CA THR A 66 1.44 -7.81 -2.35
C THR A 66 2.94 -7.53 -2.48
N LEU A 67 3.73 -8.53 -2.89
CA LEU A 67 5.18 -8.38 -3.08
C LEU A 67 5.47 -7.41 -4.23
N LEU A 68 4.73 -7.53 -5.33
CA LEU A 68 4.92 -6.64 -6.48
C LEU A 68 4.60 -5.19 -6.11
N VAL A 69 3.51 -4.98 -5.36
CA VAL A 69 3.14 -3.65 -4.83
C VAL A 69 4.21 -3.10 -3.90
N ALA A 70 4.80 -3.93 -3.04
CA ALA A 70 5.88 -3.50 -2.15
C ALA A 70 7.13 -3.08 -2.93
N ILE A 71 7.51 -3.82 -3.98
CA ILE A 71 8.62 -3.47 -4.86
C ILE A 71 8.34 -2.14 -5.58
N GLU A 72 7.15 -1.98 -6.16
CA GLU A 72 6.75 -0.71 -6.79
C GLU A 72 6.79 0.45 -5.79
N HIS A 73 6.27 0.25 -4.59
CA HIS A 73 6.28 1.26 -3.53
C HIS A 73 7.70 1.67 -3.16
N SER A 74 8.61 0.71 -2.98
CA SER A 74 10.02 1.00 -2.70
C SER A 74 10.70 1.75 -3.85
N LEU A 75 10.45 1.36 -5.10
CA LEU A 75 11.01 2.04 -6.27
C LEU A 75 10.52 3.49 -6.39
N TRP A 76 9.21 3.72 -6.25
CA TRP A 76 8.63 5.05 -6.27
C TRP A 76 9.14 5.91 -5.11
N GLY A 77 9.24 5.32 -3.91
CA GLY A 77 9.83 5.99 -2.75
C GLY A 77 11.29 6.40 -3.01
N CYS A 78 12.13 5.47 -3.45
CA CYS A 78 13.53 5.74 -3.79
C CYS A 78 13.67 6.82 -4.87
N TRP A 79 12.83 6.81 -5.91
CA TRP A 79 12.84 7.84 -6.95
C TRP A 79 12.45 9.22 -6.38
N LEU A 80 11.45 9.28 -5.52
CA LEU A 80 10.99 10.52 -4.91
C LEU A 80 12.04 11.12 -3.96
N PHE A 81 12.73 10.29 -3.17
CA PHE A 81 13.84 10.73 -2.33
C PHE A 81 15.08 11.15 -3.13
N THR A 82 15.41 10.46 -4.22
CA THR A 82 16.59 10.78 -5.06
C THR A 82 16.40 12.03 -5.92
N THR A 83 15.17 12.30 -6.37
CA THR A 83 14.84 13.55 -7.09
C THR A 83 14.73 14.78 -6.20
N GLY A 84 14.90 14.63 -4.88
CA GLY A 84 14.83 15.74 -3.92
C GLY A 84 13.40 16.16 -3.56
N LEU A 85 12.36 15.51 -4.09
CA LEU A 85 10.97 15.73 -3.68
C LEU A 85 10.69 15.18 -2.27
N GLY A 86 11.59 14.35 -1.73
CA GLY A 86 11.54 13.83 -0.36
C GLY A 86 11.49 14.92 0.72
N VAL A 87 11.93 16.15 0.42
CA VAL A 87 11.83 17.31 1.34
C VAL A 87 10.39 17.62 1.75
N HIS A 88 9.41 17.25 0.93
CA HIS A 88 7.99 17.41 1.23
C HIS A 88 7.43 16.31 2.13
N PHE A 89 8.20 15.23 2.31
CA PHE A 89 7.84 14.06 3.10
C PHE A 89 8.70 13.91 4.35
N ASP A 90 9.72 14.74 4.53
CA ASP A 90 10.56 14.79 5.72
C ASP A 90 10.20 16.02 6.57
N SER A 91 9.64 15.79 7.76
CA SER A 91 9.21 16.84 8.67
C SER A 91 10.38 17.69 9.20
N ASN A 92 11.61 17.16 9.22
CA ASN A 92 12.77 17.87 9.75
C ASN A 92 13.33 18.93 8.81
N MET A 93 13.09 18.82 7.50
CA MET A 93 13.68 19.74 6.52
C MET A 93 12.90 21.07 6.40
N LEU A 94 11.64 21.09 6.86
CA LEU A 94 10.81 22.30 6.91
C LEU A 94 11.04 23.13 8.19
N ALA A 95 11.54 22.51 9.26
CA ALA A 95 11.77 23.17 10.56
C ALA A 95 13.14 23.88 10.68
N GLY A 96 13.99 23.80 9.64
CA GLY A 96 15.33 24.41 9.60
C GLY A 96 15.41 25.78 8.94
N ARG A 97 14.29 26.50 8.79
CA ARG A 97 14.23 27.90 8.36
C ARG A 97 13.63 28.79 9.44
#